data_AF-A0A2V7RRX8-F1
#
_entry.id   AF-A0A2V7RRX8-F1
#
_cell.length_a   1.000
_cell.length_b   1.000
_cell.length_c   1.000
_cell.angle_alpha   90.00
_cell.angle_beta   90.00
_cell.angle_gamma   90.00
#
_symmetry.space_group_name_H-M   'P 1'
#
loop_
_entity.id
_entity.type
_entity.pdbx_description
1 polymer ?
#
loop_
_entity_poly.entity_id
_entity_poly.type
_entity_poly.pdbx_seq_one_letter_code
_entity_poly.pdbx_strand_id
1 'polypeptide(L)'
;MEETPEHGLGTRGNGKPAEQHEEGAIIAGIRATDIEPYTGLRYLSKLFRFMAIILLLLLVAEIATGLYAQGAASIPTLLGEASRLIVLAGVLWGTGDLAHLLIDVGHDVRASRVLLARQTYHIAKDALHDRPLSVERPITVERGRGESAPASGGPPIP
;
A
#
# COMPACT_ATOMS: atom_id res chain seq x y z
N MET A 1 61.42 -30.86 26.79
CA MET A 1 60.25 -31.71 27.08
C MET A 1 59.08 -30.97 26.47
N GLU A 2 58.75 -31.39 25.26
CA GLU A 2 57.90 -30.69 24.30
C GLU A 2 56.61 -31.51 24.25
N GLU A 3 55.49 -30.94 24.68
CA GLU A 3 54.19 -31.59 24.64
C GLU A 3 53.58 -31.44 23.24
N THR A 4 53.30 -32.59 22.64
CA THR A 4 52.55 -32.91 21.41
C THR A 4 51.02 -32.68 21.56
N PRO A 5 50.11 -33.03 20.62
CA PRO A 5 50.01 -32.85 19.15
C PRO A 5 48.57 -32.40 18.69
N GLU A 6 48.29 -32.52 17.38
CA GLU A 6 46.97 -32.75 16.70
C GLU A 6 46.16 -31.58 16.09
N HIS A 7 46.12 -31.66 14.76
CA HIS A 7 45.11 -31.17 13.84
C HIS A 7 43.75 -31.84 14.07
N GLY A 8 42.65 -31.07 13.97
CA GLY A 8 41.29 -31.61 14.02
C GLY A 8 40.28 -30.67 13.38
N LEU A 9 40.16 -30.77 12.06
CA LEU A 9 39.16 -30.09 11.24
C LEU A 9 37.76 -30.60 11.62
N GLY A 10 37.05 -29.86 12.46
CA GLY A 10 35.66 -30.13 12.84
C GLY A 10 34.68 -29.31 12.01
N THR A 11 34.32 -29.80 10.83
CA THR A 11 33.15 -29.35 10.06
C THR A 11 31.91 -29.40 10.94
N ARG A 12 31.36 -28.23 11.31
CA ARG A 12 30.14 -28.16 12.13
C ARG A 12 29.08 -27.31 11.43
N GLY A 13 28.02 -27.99 11.01
CA GLY A 13 26.67 -27.47 11.07
C GLY A 13 26.18 -26.72 9.85
N ASN A 14 25.78 -27.46 8.82
CA ASN A 14 24.82 -27.06 7.80
C ASN A 14 23.50 -26.60 8.46
N GLY A 15 23.34 -25.29 8.65
CA GLY A 15 22.10 -24.63 9.03
C GLY A 15 21.30 -24.26 7.78
N LYS A 16 20.25 -25.05 7.53
CA LYS A 16 19.21 -24.94 6.50
C LYS A 16 18.91 -23.51 5.98
N PRO A 17 18.97 -23.23 4.66
CA PRO A 17 18.47 -21.99 4.05
C PRO A 17 17.02 -22.09 3.52
N ALA A 18 16.14 -22.86 4.17
CA ALA A 18 14.83 -23.21 3.59
C ALA A 18 13.61 -22.52 4.25
N GLU A 19 13.70 -22.01 5.48
CA GLU A 19 12.52 -21.46 6.16
C GLU A 19 12.31 -19.94 5.96
N GLN A 20 13.33 -19.21 5.51
CA GLN A 20 13.19 -17.77 5.20
C GLN A 20 12.47 -17.50 3.87
N HIS A 21 12.34 -18.48 2.98
CA HIS A 21 11.68 -18.31 1.68
C HIS A 21 10.14 -18.40 1.78
N GLU A 22 9.59 -19.13 2.74
CA GLU A 22 8.13 -19.26 2.89
C GLU A 22 7.51 -18.07 3.63
N GLU A 23 8.15 -17.54 4.68
CA GLU A 23 7.69 -16.30 5.32
C GLU A 23 7.76 -15.10 4.36
N GLY A 24 8.79 -15.04 3.51
CA GLY A 24 8.89 -14.07 2.43
C GLY A 24 7.75 -14.17 1.40
N ALA A 25 7.25 -15.38 1.15
CA ALA A 25 6.15 -15.64 0.20
C ALA A 25 4.77 -15.32 0.80
N ILE A 26 4.54 -15.57 2.08
CA ILE A 26 3.28 -15.21 2.77
C ILE A 26 3.21 -13.70 3.01
N ILE A 27 4.33 -13.06 3.36
CA ILE A 27 4.42 -11.60 3.43
C ILE A 27 4.29 -10.98 2.03
N ALA A 28 4.79 -11.62 0.97
CA ALA A 28 4.55 -11.19 -0.41
C ALA A 28 3.06 -11.31 -0.82
N GLY A 29 2.34 -12.33 -0.31
CA GLY A 29 0.91 -12.52 -0.54
C GLY A 29 0.02 -11.45 0.13
N ILE A 30 0.38 -10.98 1.33
CA ILE A 30 -0.31 -9.87 2.00
C ILE A 30 0.11 -8.51 1.41
N ARG A 31 1.38 -8.38 0.98
CA ARG A 31 1.88 -7.23 0.21
C ARG A 31 1.28 -7.15 -1.20
N ALA A 32 0.66 -8.22 -1.69
CA ALA A 32 -0.15 -8.23 -2.90
C ALA A 32 -1.60 -7.75 -2.66
N THR A 33 -2.08 -7.65 -1.41
CA THR A 33 -3.29 -6.83 -1.13
C THR A 33 -2.93 -5.35 -0.96
N ASP A 34 -1.67 -5.07 -0.62
CA ASP A 34 -0.99 -3.78 -0.81
C ASP A 34 -0.60 -3.54 -2.29
N ILE A 35 -1.28 -4.25 -3.22
CA ILE A 35 -1.31 -3.98 -4.66
C ILE A 35 -1.43 -2.48 -4.82
N GLU A 36 -0.36 -1.91 -5.34
CA GLU A 36 -0.24 -0.53 -5.72
C GLU A 36 -1.45 -0.19 -6.60
N PRO A 37 -2.44 0.57 -6.09
CA PRO A 37 -3.72 0.81 -6.76
C PRO A 37 -3.56 1.86 -7.89
N TYR A 38 -2.47 1.76 -8.63
CA TYR A 38 -2.03 2.73 -9.63
C TYR A 38 -1.69 2.07 -10.96
N THR A 39 -1.53 0.75 -11.02
CA THR A 39 -1.28 0.05 -12.28
C THR A 39 -2.49 0.18 -13.22
N GLY A 40 -3.71 0.03 -12.71
CA GLY A 40 -4.95 0.22 -13.49
C GLY A 40 -5.14 1.65 -13.99
N LEU A 41 -4.88 2.65 -13.13
CA LEU A 41 -4.99 4.07 -13.48
C LEU A 41 -3.94 4.48 -14.54
N ARG A 42 -2.72 3.93 -14.45
CA ARG A 42 -1.65 4.20 -15.41
C ARG A 42 -1.96 3.67 -16.81
N TYR A 43 -2.62 2.51 -16.91
CA TYR A 43 -3.11 2.01 -18.19
C TYR A 43 -4.25 2.87 -18.74
N LEU A 44 -5.14 3.34 -17.87
CA LEU A 44 -6.23 4.22 -18.26
C LEU A 44 -5.74 5.56 -18.85
N SER A 45 -4.73 6.19 -18.24
CA SER A 45 -4.08 7.39 -18.80
C SER A 45 -3.52 7.15 -20.22
N LYS A 46 -2.85 6.01 -20.42
CA LYS A 46 -2.30 5.64 -21.73
C LYS A 46 -3.40 5.40 -22.75
N LEU A 47 -4.50 4.76 -22.34
CA LEU A 47 -5.63 4.49 -23.22
C LEU A 47 -6.30 5.78 -23.69
N PHE A 48 -6.54 6.74 -22.79
CA PHE A 48 -7.10 8.03 -23.17
C PHE A 48 -6.19 8.82 -24.09
N ARG A 49 -4.87 8.82 -23.82
CA ARG A 49 -3.90 9.46 -24.69
C ARG A 49 -3.84 8.80 -26.07
N PHE A 50 -3.93 7.47 -26.14
CA PHE A 50 -3.99 6.71 -27.39
C PHE A 50 -5.25 7.06 -28.20
N MET A 51 -6.41 7.11 -27.55
CA MET A 51 -7.66 7.51 -28.19
C MET A 51 -7.62 8.96 -28.68
N ALA A 52 -6.99 9.88 -27.93
CA ALA A 52 -6.81 11.26 -28.37
C ALA A 52 -5.95 11.35 -29.64
N ILE A 53 -4.89 10.55 -29.73
CA ILE A 53 -4.06 10.44 -30.94
C ILE A 53 -4.89 9.88 -32.09
N ILE A 54 -5.68 8.83 -31.86
CA ILE A 54 -6.58 8.28 -32.88
C ILE A 54 -7.55 9.34 -33.38
N LEU A 55 -8.17 10.14 -32.49
CA LEU A 55 -9.05 11.23 -32.89
C LEU A 55 -8.34 12.29 -33.75
N LEU A 56 -7.08 12.60 -33.45
CA LEU A 56 -6.28 13.51 -34.26
C LEU A 56 -5.97 12.93 -35.65
N LEU A 57 -5.70 11.62 -35.72
CA LEU A 57 -5.52 10.92 -37.00
C LEU A 57 -6.82 10.89 -37.80
N LEU A 58 -7.96 10.63 -37.15
CA LEU A 58 -9.29 10.71 -37.77
C LEU A 58 -9.57 12.12 -38.29
N LEU A 59 -9.22 13.16 -37.53
CA LEU A 59 -9.37 14.54 -37.99
C LEU A 59 -8.60 14.80 -39.29
N VAL A 60 -7.34 14.35 -39.36
CA VAL A 60 -6.53 14.50 -40.59
C VAL A 60 -7.16 13.73 -41.75
N ALA A 61 -7.66 12.51 -41.49
CA ALA A 61 -8.36 11.71 -42.49
C ALA A 61 -9.63 12.42 -42.99
N GLU A 62 -10.44 12.96 -42.09
CA GLU A 62 -11.68 13.70 -42.40
C GLU A 62 -11.41 14.91 -43.27
N ILE A 63 -10.37 15.70 -42.94
CA ILE A 63 -9.97 16.86 -43.74
C ILE A 63 -9.56 16.40 -45.15
N ALA A 64 -8.77 15.34 -45.25
CA ALA A 64 -8.31 14.83 -46.55
C ALA A 64 -9.47 14.28 -47.40
N THR A 65 -10.38 13.50 -46.81
CA THR A 65 -11.54 12.94 -47.51
C THR A 65 -12.55 14.01 -47.91
N GLY A 66 -12.84 14.97 -47.01
CA GLY A 66 -13.75 16.09 -47.29
C GLY A 66 -13.25 16.97 -48.45
N LEU A 67 -11.95 17.30 -48.43
CA LEU A 67 -11.32 18.05 -49.52
C LEU A 67 -11.28 17.25 -50.83
N TYR A 68 -10.99 15.95 -50.79
CA TYR A 68 -10.94 15.12 -51.99
C TYR A 68 -12.33 14.94 -52.63
N ALA A 69 -13.37 14.73 -51.82
CA ALA A 69 -14.70 14.41 -52.31
C ALA A 69 -15.51 15.65 -52.75
N GLN A 70 -15.39 16.76 -52.02
CA GLN A 70 -16.27 17.92 -52.18
C GLN A 70 -15.49 19.24 -52.39
N GLY A 71 -14.16 19.22 -52.28
CA GLY A 71 -13.32 20.39 -52.52
C GLY A 71 -13.70 21.56 -51.61
N ALA A 72 -13.73 22.78 -52.18
CA ALA A 72 -14.01 24.00 -51.43
C ALA A 72 -15.42 24.07 -50.81
N ALA A 73 -16.38 23.28 -51.31
CA ALA A 73 -17.73 23.24 -50.75
C ALA A 73 -17.77 22.61 -49.33
N SER A 74 -16.76 21.80 -48.97
CA SER A 74 -16.66 21.15 -47.66
C SER A 74 -16.08 22.05 -46.56
N ILE A 75 -15.55 23.22 -46.88
CA ILE A 75 -14.84 24.08 -45.92
C ILE A 75 -15.71 24.44 -44.69
N PRO A 76 -16.99 24.84 -44.82
CA PRO A 76 -17.81 25.21 -43.67
C PRO A 76 -18.09 24.03 -42.73
N THR A 77 -18.37 22.85 -43.30
CA THR A 77 -18.67 21.63 -42.54
C THR A 77 -17.41 21.08 -41.87
N LEU A 78 -16.30 21.01 -42.60
CA LEU A 78 -15.01 20.60 -42.07
C LEU A 78 -14.56 21.48 -40.91
N LEU A 79 -14.78 22.81 -40.96
CA LEU A 79 -14.43 23.69 -39.85
C LEU A 79 -15.21 23.37 -38.58
N GLY A 80 -16.52 23.10 -38.72
CA GLY A 80 -17.39 22.75 -37.60
C GLY A 80 -17.00 21.40 -36.99
N GLU A 81 -16.83 20.37 -37.82
CA GLU A 81 -16.45 19.04 -37.37
C GLU A 81 -15.02 19.00 -36.80
N ALA A 82 -14.07 19.67 -37.46
CA ALA A 82 -12.71 19.81 -36.99
C ALA A 82 -12.65 20.47 -35.61
N SER A 83 -13.40 21.55 -35.40
CA SER A 83 -13.44 22.23 -34.11
C SER A 83 -13.88 21.28 -32.99
N ARG A 84 -14.91 20.45 -33.24
CA ARG A 84 -15.42 19.47 -32.28
C ARG A 84 -14.39 18.38 -32.02
N LEU A 85 -13.76 17.84 -33.06
CA LEU A 85 -12.73 16.81 -32.92
C LEU A 85 -11.50 17.32 -32.16
N ILE A 86 -11.06 18.55 -32.43
CA ILE A 86 -9.95 19.20 -31.71
C ILE A 86 -10.29 19.35 -30.22
N VAL A 87 -11.49 19.86 -29.90
CA VAL A 87 -11.92 20.02 -28.50
C VAL A 87 -11.99 18.67 -27.80
N LEU A 88 -12.61 17.66 -28.42
CA LEU A 88 -12.70 16.31 -27.86
C LEU A 88 -11.31 15.70 -27.65
N ALA A 89 -10.41 15.81 -28.63
CA ALA A 89 -9.04 15.33 -28.52
C ALA A 89 -8.27 16.04 -27.39
N GLY A 90 -8.42 17.36 -27.27
CA GLY A 90 -7.80 18.15 -26.20
C GLY A 90 -8.28 17.77 -24.81
N VAL A 91 -9.60 17.64 -24.63
CA VAL A 91 -10.20 17.18 -23.35
C VAL A 91 -9.71 15.78 -22.99
N LEU A 92 -9.68 14.88 -23.98
CA LEU A 92 -9.25 13.50 -23.78
C LEU A 92 -7.76 13.40 -23.43
N TRP A 93 -6.93 14.22 -24.08
CA TRP A 93 -5.51 14.36 -23.79
C TRP A 93 -5.28 14.89 -22.37
N GLY A 94 -5.96 15.98 -22.00
CA GLY A 94 -5.88 16.56 -20.67
C GLY A 94 -6.38 15.61 -19.58
N THR A 95 -7.39 14.79 -19.86
CA THR A 95 -7.85 13.75 -18.93
C THR A 95 -6.79 12.66 -18.73
N GLY A 96 -6.07 12.28 -19.79
CA GLY A 96 -4.93 11.36 -19.71
C GLY A 96 -3.76 11.90 -18.88
N ASP A 97 -3.45 13.19 -19.04
CA ASP A 97 -2.44 13.91 -18.26
C ASP A 97 -2.85 14.04 -16.78
N LEU A 98 -4.10 14.42 -16.52
CA LEU A 98 -4.68 14.50 -15.18
C LEU A 98 -4.62 13.14 -14.47
N ALA A 99 -4.93 12.05 -15.15
CA ALA A 99 -4.82 10.72 -14.57
C ALA A 99 -3.38 10.34 -14.21
N HIS A 100 -2.37 10.89 -14.89
CA HIS A 100 -0.97 10.73 -14.49
C HIS A 100 -0.67 11.51 -13.20
N LEU A 101 -1.13 12.76 -13.11
CA LEU A 101 -0.99 13.58 -11.90
C LEU A 101 -1.70 12.97 -10.68
N LEU A 102 -2.86 12.32 -10.86
CA LEU A 102 -3.55 11.62 -9.78
C LEU A 102 -2.74 10.46 -9.20
N ILE A 103 -1.84 9.85 -9.99
CA ILE A 103 -0.94 8.80 -9.49
C ILE A 103 0.07 9.42 -8.52
N ASP A 104 0.67 10.55 -8.88
CA ASP A 104 1.66 11.24 -8.04
C ASP A 104 1.03 11.72 -6.71
N VAL A 105 -0.19 12.26 -6.77
CA VAL A 105 -0.97 12.63 -5.57
C VAL A 105 -1.23 11.42 -4.67
N GLY A 106 -1.44 10.24 -5.25
CA GLY A 106 -1.62 9.00 -4.50
C GLY A 106 -0.44 8.68 -3.58
N HIS A 107 0.78 8.90 -4.06
CA HIS A 107 1.99 8.72 -3.28
C HIS A 107 2.12 9.78 -2.18
N ASP A 108 1.82 11.05 -2.49
CA ASP A 108 1.89 12.16 -1.53
C ASP A 108 0.88 12.02 -0.38
N VAL A 109 -0.31 11.50 -0.67
CA VAL A 109 -1.32 11.19 0.34
C VAL A 109 -0.84 10.05 1.26
N ARG A 110 -0.17 9.03 0.71
CA ARG A 110 0.42 7.93 1.51
C ARG A 110 1.54 8.48 2.41
N ALA A 111 2.42 9.32 1.88
CA ALA A 111 3.47 9.97 2.66
C ALA A 111 2.88 10.84 3.79
N SER A 112 1.85 11.62 3.48
CA SER A 112 1.14 12.47 4.46
C SER A 112 0.52 11.64 5.59
N ARG A 113 -0.12 10.50 5.29
CA ARG A 113 -0.68 9.61 6.33
C ARG A 113 0.39 9.08 7.27
N VAL A 114 1.56 8.71 6.75
CA VAL A 114 2.69 8.23 7.58
C VAL A 114 3.21 9.35 8.49
N LEU A 115 3.32 10.58 7.97
CA LEU A 115 3.75 11.73 8.75
C LEU A 115 2.73 12.09 9.85
N LEU A 116 1.44 12.14 9.53
CA LEU A 116 0.38 12.36 10.51
C LEU A 116 0.39 11.28 11.59
N ALA A 117 0.51 10.00 11.21
CA ALA A 117 0.59 8.90 12.17
C ALA A 117 1.78 9.06 13.14
N ARG A 118 2.95 9.48 12.64
CA ARG A 118 4.12 9.77 13.49
C ARG A 118 3.86 10.96 14.41
N GLN A 119 3.29 12.06 13.92
CA GLN A 119 2.96 13.23 14.75
C GLN A 119 1.96 12.87 15.86
N THR A 120 0.89 12.16 15.53
CA THR A 120 -0.10 11.71 16.51
C THR A 120 0.53 10.77 17.53
N TYR A 121 1.44 9.88 17.12
CA TYR A 121 2.17 9.00 18.05
C TYR A 121 3.04 9.79 19.04
N HIS A 122 3.79 10.79 18.56
CA HIS A 122 4.60 11.64 19.44
C HIS A 122 3.73 12.44 20.42
N ILE A 123 2.64 13.06 19.95
CA ILE A 123 1.70 13.79 20.80
C ILE A 123 1.06 12.86 21.84
N ALA A 124 0.64 11.66 21.44
CA ALA A 124 0.05 10.68 22.37
C ALA A 124 1.07 10.19 23.40
N LYS A 125 2.33 9.99 23.00
CA LYS A 125 3.42 9.60 23.90
C LYS A 125 3.75 10.71 24.89
N ASP A 126 3.83 11.96 24.44
CA ASP A 126 4.13 13.10 25.30
C ASP A 126 2.96 13.38 26.26
N ALA A 127 1.71 13.24 25.80
CA ALA A 127 0.52 13.29 26.65
C ALA A 127 0.45 12.13 27.66
N LEU A 128 1.02 10.97 27.34
CA LEU A 128 1.18 9.84 28.25
C LEU A 128 2.33 10.07 29.25
N HIS A 129 3.38 10.81 28.85
CA HIS A 129 4.51 11.19 29.71
C HIS A 129 4.11 12.26 30.74
N ASP A 130 3.21 13.18 30.39
CA ASP A 130 2.64 14.19 31.30
C ASP A 130 1.58 13.64 32.26
N ARG A 131 1.19 12.37 32.15
CA ARG A 131 0.43 11.71 33.22
C ARG A 131 1.41 11.32 34.34
N PRO A 132 1.33 11.91 35.55
CA PRO A 132 2.00 11.32 36.69
C PRO A 132 1.43 9.91 36.84
N LEU A 133 2.31 8.92 36.83
CA LEU A 133 1.99 7.53 37.11
C LEU A 133 1.48 7.42 38.56
N SER A 134 0.22 7.77 38.79
CA SER A 134 -0.56 7.25 39.92
C SER A 134 -0.87 5.79 39.59
N VAL A 135 0.15 4.95 39.76
CA VAL A 135 -0.01 3.50 39.85
C VAL A 135 -0.72 3.24 41.17
N GLU A 136 -2.04 3.42 41.17
CA GLU A 136 -2.90 2.81 42.19
C GLU A 136 -2.88 1.31 41.89
N ARG A 137 -1.99 0.60 42.59
CA ARG A 137 -1.95 -0.87 42.55
C ARG A 137 -3.35 -1.37 42.89
N PRO A 138 -3.98 -2.24 42.08
CA PRO A 138 -5.18 -2.93 42.53
C PRO A 138 -4.83 -3.70 43.79
N ILE A 139 -5.51 -3.32 44.86
CA ILE A 139 -5.38 -3.82 46.22
C ILE A 139 -5.56 -5.34 46.15
N THR A 140 -4.48 -6.09 46.35
CA THR A 140 -4.56 -7.55 46.53
C THR A 140 -5.27 -7.78 47.84
N VAL A 141 -6.46 -8.38 47.75
CA VAL A 141 -7.29 -8.77 48.89
C VAL A 141 -6.46 -9.65 49.83
N GLU A 142 -6.21 -9.14 51.03
CA GLU A 142 -5.61 -9.84 52.16
C GLU A 142 -6.45 -11.09 52.46
N ARG A 143 -5.89 -12.28 52.17
CA ARG A 143 -6.42 -13.55 52.66
C ARG A 143 -5.42 -14.14 53.65
N GLY A 144 -5.78 -14.07 54.93
CA GLY A 144 -5.48 -15.13 55.87
C GLY A 144 -4.68 -14.71 57.10
N ARG A 145 -5.40 -14.34 58.17
CA ARG A 145 -4.92 -14.57 59.52
C ARG A 145 -6.06 -14.85 60.50
N GLY A 146 -6.03 -16.08 61.04
CA GLY A 146 -6.65 -16.45 62.30
C GLY A 146 -7.97 -17.19 62.20
N GLU A 147 -7.93 -18.51 62.31
CA GLU A 147 -8.67 -19.22 63.36
C GLU A 147 -8.10 -20.64 63.49
N SER A 148 -7.68 -20.99 64.70
CA SER A 148 -7.15 -22.29 65.10
C SER A 148 -8.22 -23.08 65.84
N ALA A 149 -8.54 -24.32 65.41
CA ALA A 149 -9.02 -25.39 66.29
C ALA A 149 -8.91 -26.78 65.61
N PRO A 150 -8.60 -27.87 66.35
CA PRO A 150 -8.23 -29.16 65.76
C PRO A 150 -9.28 -30.28 65.93
N ALA A 151 -8.95 -31.41 65.28
CA ALA A 151 -9.19 -32.80 65.67
C ALA A 151 -10.43 -33.57 65.14
N SER A 152 -10.10 -34.47 64.20
CA SER A 152 -10.38 -35.91 64.20
C SER A 152 -11.79 -36.45 63.96
N GLY A 153 -11.88 -37.33 62.94
CA GLY A 153 -12.81 -38.45 62.91
C GLY A 153 -13.53 -38.64 61.56
N GLY A 154 -12.98 -39.47 60.67
CA GLY A 154 -13.81 -40.20 59.69
C GLY A 154 -14.11 -41.61 60.20
N PRO A 155 -14.63 -42.55 59.38
CA PRO A 155 -15.60 -42.52 58.26
C PRO A 155 -16.75 -43.55 58.57
N PRO A 156 -17.50 -44.25 57.67
CA PRO A 156 -17.66 -44.21 56.19
C PRO A 156 -19.13 -44.26 55.62
N ILE A 157 -19.26 -43.98 54.30
CA ILE A 157 -20.04 -44.62 53.18
C ILE A 157 -21.27 -45.51 53.56
N PRO A 158 -22.44 -45.50 52.85
CA PRO A 158 -22.67 -45.21 51.41
C PRO A 158 -23.61 -44.05 51.04
#